data_AF-D0VNX2-F1
#
_entry.id   AF-D0VNX2-F1
#
_cell.length_a   1.000
_cell.length_b   1.000
_cell.length_c   1.000
_cell.angle_alpha   90.00
_cell.angle_beta   90.00
_cell.angle_gamma   90.00
#
_symmetry.space_group_name_H-M   'P 1'
#
loop_
_entity.id
_entity.type
_entity.pdbx_description
1 polymer ?
#
loop_
_entity_poly.entity_id
_entity_poly.type
_entity_poly.pdbx_seq_one_letter_code
_entity_poly.pdbx_strand_id
1 'polypeptide(L)'
;LASNIKVAKKMVEEEDENVWELIEEIIKNHPVLLNRAPTLHRLSIQAFEPILIEGKAIRLHPLVCSAFNADFDGDQMAVHLVLSQEAQMEAKLLMLATNNIIAPSNGGPIAVPSQDMVMGCYYMTKEKKGSKGEGKVFSSRNQLITAYQSGKISVHAVVKVRVENSILETTPGRLMFNLILPKEVRNYGITFGKKELKNLIAELYKRYGFEKTSK
;
A
#
# COMPACT_ATOMS: atom_id res chain seq x y z
N LEU A 1 -20.78 32.29 8.30
CA LEU A 1 -20.40 32.63 6.91
C LEU A 1 -20.07 34.12 6.82
N ALA A 2 -18.91 34.47 6.25
CA ALA A 2 -18.42 35.85 6.17
C ALA A 2 -19.28 36.70 5.22
N SER A 3 -19.48 37.98 5.57
CA SER A 3 -20.32 38.91 4.81
C SER A 3 -19.62 39.56 3.60
N ASN A 4 -18.29 39.61 3.60
CA ASN A 4 -17.49 40.13 2.49
C ASN A 4 -16.08 39.51 2.47
N ILE A 5 -15.35 39.72 1.36
CA ILE A 5 -14.00 39.15 1.15
C ILE A 5 -12.99 39.61 2.21
N LYS A 6 -13.09 40.86 2.71
CA LYS A 6 -12.17 41.36 3.73
C LYS A 6 -12.35 40.64 5.06
N VAL A 7 -13.60 40.39 5.46
CA VAL A 7 -13.93 39.62 6.66
C VAL A 7 -13.48 38.17 6.50
N ALA A 8 -13.72 37.55 5.34
CA ALA A 8 -13.25 36.20 5.06
C ALA A 8 -11.72 36.08 5.15
N LYS A 9 -10.98 37.03 4.56
CA LYS A 9 -9.53 37.08 4.64
C LYS A 9 -9.05 37.18 6.09
N LYS A 10 -9.68 38.04 6.89
CA LYS A 10 -9.36 38.20 8.31
C LYS A 10 -9.59 36.90 9.10
N MET A 11 -10.71 36.21 8.87
CA MET A 11 -10.99 34.92 9.53
C MET A 11 -9.93 33.85 9.21
N VAL A 12 -9.41 33.83 7.98
CA VAL A 12 -8.32 32.93 7.57
C VAL A 12 -7.01 33.32 8.27
N GLU A 13 -6.69 34.62 8.35
CA GLU A 13 -5.49 35.13 9.03
C GLU A 13 -5.53 34.89 10.55
N GLU A 14 -6.72 34.86 11.14
CA GLU A 14 -6.95 34.57 12.57
C GLU A 14 -7.08 33.06 12.87
N GLU A 15 -6.95 32.19 11.86
CA GLU A 15 -7.04 30.73 11.99
C GLU A 15 -8.33 30.24 12.68
N ASP A 16 -9.46 30.91 12.41
CA ASP A 16 -10.78 30.59 12.97
C ASP A 16 -11.14 29.11 12.75
N GLU A 17 -11.65 28.43 13.79
CA GLU A 17 -12.01 27.00 13.76
C GLU A 17 -12.96 26.66 12.59
N ASN A 18 -13.88 27.57 12.24
CA ASN A 18 -14.81 27.37 11.13
C ASN A 18 -14.12 27.26 9.76
N VAL A 19 -12.89 27.80 9.63
CA VAL A 19 -12.10 27.73 8.39
C VAL A 19 -11.54 26.32 8.20
N TRP A 20 -11.14 25.65 9.28
CA TRP A 20 -10.55 24.31 9.22
C TRP A 20 -11.57 23.26 8.78
N GLU A 21 -12.79 23.31 9.32
CA GLU A 21 -13.88 22.42 8.90
C GLU A 21 -14.19 22.57 7.40
N LEU A 22 -14.24 23.82 6.92
CA LEU A 22 -14.47 24.13 5.52
C LEU A 22 -13.32 23.63 4.62
N ILE A 23 -12.06 23.80 5.03
CA ILE A 23 -10.91 23.30 4.28
C ILE A 23 -11.00 21.78 4.16
N GLU A 24 -11.32 21.06 5.24
CA GLU A 24 -11.44 19.60 5.21
C GLU A 24 -12.54 19.13 4.23
N GLU A 25 -13.66 19.85 4.16
CA GLU A 25 -14.73 19.57 3.20
C GLU A 25 -14.27 19.80 1.76
N ILE A 26 -13.60 20.94 1.49
CA ILE A 26 -13.16 21.32 0.13
C ILE A 26 -12.13 20.33 -0.42
N ILE A 27 -11.21 19.83 0.41
CA ILE A 27 -10.11 18.98 -0.07
C ILE A 27 -10.51 17.53 -0.34
N LYS A 28 -11.60 17.01 0.27
CA LYS A 28 -11.99 15.59 0.21
C LYS A 28 -12.16 15.03 -1.20
N ASN A 29 -12.35 15.89 -2.20
CA ASN A 29 -12.48 15.50 -3.59
C ASN A 29 -11.60 16.35 -4.53
N HIS A 30 -10.59 17.01 -4.01
CA HIS A 30 -9.72 17.90 -4.77
C HIS A 30 -8.31 17.28 -4.88
N PRO A 31 -7.96 16.63 -6.02
CA PRO A 31 -6.66 16.01 -6.17
C PRO A 31 -5.55 17.06 -6.24
N VAL A 32 -4.38 16.73 -5.70
CA VAL A 32 -3.15 17.51 -5.84
C VAL A 32 -2.13 16.70 -6.61
N LEU A 33 -1.27 17.38 -7.38
CA LEU A 33 -0.16 16.73 -8.07
C LEU A 33 1.11 16.88 -7.23
N LEU A 34 1.77 15.77 -6.94
CA LEU A 34 3.12 15.77 -6.38
C LEU A 34 4.13 15.58 -7.49
N ASN A 35 5.22 16.34 -7.44
CA ASN A 35 6.36 16.23 -8.34
C ASN A 35 7.67 16.28 -7.55
N ARG A 36 8.64 15.44 -7.93
CA ARG A 36 10.02 15.50 -7.44
C ARG A 36 10.96 15.84 -8.60
N ALA A 37 11.79 16.87 -8.41
CA ALA A 37 12.84 17.22 -9.36
C ALA A 37 14.10 16.37 -9.11
N PRO A 38 14.83 15.94 -10.16
CA PRO A 38 14.52 16.09 -11.59
C PRO A 38 13.43 15.11 -12.07
N THR A 39 12.53 15.58 -12.93
CA THR A 39 11.45 14.76 -13.51
C THR A 39 11.99 13.93 -14.67
N LEU A 40 12.32 12.65 -14.42
CA LEU A 40 12.93 11.78 -15.43
C LEU A 40 11.89 11.07 -16.33
N HIS A 41 10.69 10.85 -15.81
CA HIS A 41 9.64 10.14 -16.53
C HIS A 41 8.26 10.49 -16.00
N ARG A 42 7.20 10.13 -16.74
CA ARG A 42 5.82 10.50 -16.39
C ARG A 42 5.39 10.13 -14.97
N LEU A 43 5.93 9.04 -14.41
CA LEU A 43 5.57 8.57 -13.05
C LEU A 43 6.19 9.41 -11.93
N SER A 44 7.08 10.36 -12.26
CA SER A 44 7.63 11.33 -11.32
C SER A 44 6.65 12.47 -11.03
N ILE A 45 5.47 12.47 -11.67
CA ILE A 45 4.33 13.32 -11.35
C ILE A 45 3.10 12.42 -11.19
N GLN A 46 2.47 12.45 -10.02
CA GLN A 46 1.25 11.68 -9.76
C GLN A 46 0.25 12.50 -8.97
N ALA A 47 -1.03 12.19 -9.15
CA ALA A 47 -2.11 12.78 -8.38
C ALA A 47 -2.37 11.98 -7.10
N PHE A 48 -2.67 12.71 -6.02
CA PHE A 48 -3.03 12.18 -4.72
C PHE A 48 -4.22 12.95 -4.15
N GLU A 49 -4.99 12.28 -3.30
CA GLU A 49 -5.97 12.94 -2.45
C GLU A 49 -5.26 13.44 -1.18
N PRO A 50 -5.27 14.75 -0.90
CA PRO A 50 -4.60 15.29 0.27
C PRO A 50 -5.36 14.94 1.55
N ILE A 51 -4.61 14.64 2.61
CA ILE A 51 -5.14 14.43 3.96
C ILE A 51 -4.49 15.48 4.86
N LEU A 52 -5.31 16.23 5.61
CA LEU A 52 -4.80 17.18 6.59
C LEU A 52 -4.05 16.43 7.68
N ILE A 53 -2.85 16.89 7.98
CA ILE A 53 -2.00 16.38 9.04
C ILE A 53 -1.39 17.56 9.78
N GLU A 54 -1.05 17.34 11.04
CA GLU A 54 -0.21 18.27 11.77
C GLU A 54 1.26 18.18 11.31
N GLY A 55 1.95 19.32 11.36
CA GLY A 55 3.35 19.45 10.96
C GLY A 55 3.56 20.10 9.61
N LYS A 56 4.83 20.24 9.22
CA LYS A 56 5.25 20.94 7.99
C LYS A 56 5.84 20.02 6.92
N ALA A 57 5.83 18.71 7.16
CA ALA A 57 6.41 17.71 6.26
C ALA A 57 5.32 16.95 5.51
N ILE A 58 5.46 16.83 4.19
CA ILE A 58 4.58 16.03 3.34
C ILE A 58 4.82 14.55 3.67
N ARG A 59 3.74 13.80 3.93
CA ARG A 59 3.81 12.34 4.06
C ARG A 59 3.54 11.70 2.70
N LEU A 60 4.46 10.85 2.24
CA LEU A 60 4.34 10.13 0.98
C LEU A 60 4.21 8.63 1.24
N HIS A 61 3.37 7.96 0.45
CA HIS A 61 3.19 6.52 0.58
C HIS A 61 4.47 5.75 0.17
N PRO A 62 4.99 4.79 0.96
CA PRO A 62 6.27 4.13 0.67
C PRO A 62 6.33 3.41 -0.70
N LEU A 63 5.21 2.88 -1.18
CA LEU A 63 5.16 2.18 -2.48
C LEU A 63 5.27 3.10 -3.70
N VAL A 64 5.10 4.42 -3.55
CA VAL A 64 5.29 5.37 -4.66
C VAL A 64 6.69 5.96 -4.70
N CYS A 65 7.50 5.81 -3.64
CA CYS A 65 8.87 6.32 -3.58
C CYS A 65 9.73 5.85 -4.75
N SER A 66 9.56 4.58 -5.19
CA SER A 66 10.27 4.05 -6.36
C SER A 66 9.94 4.80 -7.65
N ALA A 67 8.70 5.26 -7.82
CA ALA A 67 8.27 6.05 -8.96
C ALA A 67 8.83 7.49 -8.91
N PHE A 68 8.96 8.08 -7.73
CA PHE A 68 9.59 9.39 -7.59
C PHE A 68 11.13 9.34 -7.53
N ASN A 69 11.70 8.13 -7.47
CA ASN A 69 13.09 7.89 -7.11
C ASN A 69 13.48 8.62 -5.81
N ALA A 70 12.55 8.69 -4.86
CA ALA A 70 12.65 9.47 -3.65
C ALA A 70 13.03 8.59 -2.45
N ASP A 71 13.71 9.19 -1.49
CA ASP A 71 13.93 8.66 -0.14
C ASP A 71 13.53 9.71 0.92
N PHE A 72 13.90 9.47 2.18
CA PHE A 72 13.46 10.29 3.31
C PHE A 72 14.65 10.88 4.09
N ASP A 73 15.70 11.29 3.39
CA ASP A 73 16.91 11.87 3.99
C ASP A 73 17.01 13.41 3.87
N GLY A 74 15.99 14.06 3.28
CA GLY A 74 15.96 15.51 3.04
C GLY A 74 15.33 15.91 1.71
N ASP A 75 14.92 14.93 0.90
CA ASP A 75 14.18 15.13 -0.35
C ASP A 75 12.99 16.09 -0.20
N GLN A 76 12.81 16.93 -1.23
CA GLN A 76 11.72 17.90 -1.32
C GLN A 76 10.81 17.58 -2.50
N MET A 77 9.52 17.90 -2.35
CA MET A 77 8.52 17.73 -3.39
C MET A 77 7.73 19.02 -3.58
N ALA A 78 7.39 19.31 -4.84
CA ALA A 78 6.46 20.37 -5.18
C ALA A 78 5.02 19.81 -5.17
N VAL A 79 4.10 20.59 -4.62
CA VAL A 79 2.65 20.31 -4.66
C VAL A 79 2.00 21.31 -5.59
N HIS A 80 1.28 20.82 -6.59
CA HIS A 80 0.51 21.65 -7.52
C HIS A 80 -0.99 21.40 -7.32
N LEU A 81 -1.75 22.49 -7.24
CA LEU A 81 -3.20 22.44 -7.08
C LEU A 81 -3.90 22.52 -8.44
N VAL A 82 -4.93 21.69 -8.64
CA VAL A 82 -5.58 21.52 -9.93
C VAL A 82 -6.89 22.33 -9.98
N LEU A 83 -6.88 23.45 -10.69
CA LEU A 83 -7.97 24.43 -10.59
C LEU A 83 -9.22 24.08 -11.43
N SER A 84 -9.06 23.76 -12.71
CA SER A 84 -10.21 23.51 -13.59
C SER A 84 -10.85 22.14 -13.35
N GLN A 85 -12.15 22.03 -13.57
CA GLN A 85 -12.87 20.76 -13.37
C GLN A 85 -12.36 19.69 -14.33
N GLU A 86 -12.06 20.06 -15.57
CA GLU A 86 -11.52 19.16 -16.59
C GLU A 86 -10.16 18.59 -16.14
N ALA A 87 -9.29 19.44 -15.59
CA ALA A 87 -7.99 18.99 -15.11
C ALA A 87 -8.11 18.15 -13.83
N GLN A 88 -9.06 18.46 -12.93
CA GLN A 88 -9.32 17.62 -11.76
C GLN A 88 -9.82 16.23 -12.18
N MET A 89 -10.70 16.17 -13.19
CA MET A 89 -11.15 14.89 -13.75
C MET A 89 -10.00 14.12 -14.40
N GLU A 90 -9.12 14.78 -15.16
CA GLU A 90 -7.94 14.17 -15.74
C GLU A 90 -6.99 13.63 -14.66
N ALA A 91 -6.73 14.42 -13.62
CA ALA A 91 -5.89 14.02 -12.50
C ALA A 91 -6.45 12.76 -11.81
N LYS A 92 -7.77 12.71 -11.58
CA LYS A 92 -8.44 11.54 -11.01
C LYS A 92 -8.38 10.32 -11.92
N LEU A 93 -8.73 10.48 -13.19
CA LEU A 93 -8.87 9.35 -14.11
C LEU A 93 -7.53 8.79 -14.58
N LEU A 94 -6.53 9.65 -14.80
CA LEU A 94 -5.28 9.26 -15.46
C LEU A 94 -4.07 9.32 -14.55
N MET A 95 -4.02 10.28 -13.62
CA MET A 95 -2.81 10.59 -12.86
C MET A 95 -2.79 10.03 -11.44
N LEU A 96 -3.92 9.54 -10.91
CA LEU A 96 -3.96 8.94 -9.57
C LEU A 96 -2.89 7.85 -9.43
N ALA A 97 -2.20 7.85 -8.30
CA ALA A 97 -1.14 6.89 -8.01
C ALA A 97 -1.62 5.42 -8.11
N THR A 98 -2.87 5.15 -7.75
CA THR A 98 -3.52 3.82 -7.86
C THR A 98 -3.60 3.30 -9.29
N ASN A 99 -3.66 4.19 -10.29
CA ASN A 99 -3.76 3.82 -11.70
C ASN A 99 -2.37 3.54 -12.30
N ASN A 100 -1.31 3.98 -11.62
CA ASN A 100 0.06 4.05 -12.12
C ASN A 100 0.98 3.02 -11.45
N ILE A 101 0.49 1.78 -11.29
CA ILE A 101 1.20 0.68 -10.63
C ILE A 101 2.13 -0.13 -11.55
N ILE A 102 2.03 0.05 -12.87
CA ILE A 102 2.88 -0.59 -13.88
C ILE A 102 3.76 0.45 -14.57
N ALA A 103 5.04 0.10 -14.79
CA ALA A 103 5.99 0.91 -15.53
C ALA A 103 5.67 0.91 -17.04
N PRO A 104 5.49 2.08 -17.68
CA PRO A 104 5.22 2.16 -19.11
C PRO A 104 6.33 1.59 -20.01
N SER A 105 7.58 1.60 -19.52
CA SER A 105 8.76 1.21 -20.31
C SER A 105 8.91 -0.30 -20.53
N ASN A 106 8.44 -1.12 -19.59
CA ASN A 106 8.66 -2.56 -19.63
C ASN A 106 7.46 -3.41 -19.17
N GLY A 107 6.33 -2.79 -18.80
CA GLY A 107 5.13 -3.49 -18.35
C GLY A 107 5.26 -4.18 -16.98
N GLY A 108 6.37 -3.97 -16.27
CA GLY A 108 6.61 -4.54 -14.95
C GLY A 108 5.98 -3.68 -13.83
N PRO A 109 5.62 -4.27 -12.69
CA PRO A 109 5.15 -3.49 -11.54
C PRO A 109 6.22 -2.53 -11.01
N ILE A 110 5.82 -1.30 -10.71
CA ILE A 110 6.66 -0.27 -10.08
C ILE A 110 6.33 -0.08 -8.60
N ALA A 111 5.06 -0.22 -8.22
CA ALA A 111 4.56 -0.17 -6.85
C ALA A 111 4.85 -1.50 -6.13
N VAL A 112 6.13 -1.88 -6.05
CA VAL A 112 6.59 -3.12 -5.42
C VAL A 112 7.14 -2.80 -4.03
N PRO A 113 6.77 -3.56 -2.99
CA PRO A 113 7.38 -3.43 -1.68
C PRO A 113 8.90 -3.47 -1.75
N SER A 114 9.56 -2.63 -0.94
CA SER A 114 11.00 -2.52 -0.83
C SER A 114 11.48 -2.79 0.59
N GLN A 115 12.78 -3.08 0.73
CA GLN A 115 13.51 -3.16 2.01
C GLN A 115 12.73 -3.94 3.09
N ASP A 116 12.30 -3.27 4.15
CA ASP A 116 11.70 -3.87 5.35
C ASP A 116 10.40 -4.60 5.06
N MET A 117 9.58 -4.12 4.13
CA MET A 117 8.34 -4.81 3.74
C MET A 117 8.67 -6.17 3.11
N VAL A 118 9.69 -6.22 2.25
CA VAL A 118 10.16 -7.47 1.65
C VAL A 118 10.75 -8.38 2.71
N MET A 119 11.54 -7.83 3.64
CA MET A 119 12.12 -8.59 4.74
C MET A 119 11.06 -9.21 5.64
N GLY A 120 10.00 -8.46 5.98
CA GLY A 120 8.88 -8.95 6.77
C GLY A 120 8.11 -10.08 6.08
N CYS A 121 7.76 -9.88 4.80
CA CYS A 121 7.11 -10.94 3.99
C CYS A 121 7.98 -12.19 3.88
N TYR A 122 9.28 -12.02 3.59
CA TYR A 122 10.23 -13.11 3.48
C TYR A 122 10.38 -13.86 4.80
N TYR A 123 10.56 -13.15 5.91
CA TYR A 123 10.67 -13.73 7.23
C TYR A 123 9.41 -14.52 7.58
N MET A 124 8.24 -13.91 7.45
CA MET A 124 6.96 -14.54 7.77
C MET A 124 6.73 -15.83 6.96
N THR A 125 7.11 -15.83 5.69
CA THR A 125 6.85 -16.95 4.77
C THR A 125 7.97 -17.98 4.70
N LYS A 126 9.10 -17.75 5.39
CA LYS A 126 10.22 -18.68 5.46
C LYS A 126 9.92 -19.83 6.42
N GLU A 127 10.29 -21.04 6.01
CA GLU A 127 10.26 -22.22 6.85
C GLU A 127 11.60 -22.45 7.57
N LYS A 128 11.54 -23.11 8.72
CA LYS A 128 12.73 -23.51 9.47
C LYS A 128 12.51 -24.90 10.05
N LYS A 129 13.30 -25.87 9.59
CA LYS A 129 13.37 -27.23 10.16
C LYS A 129 13.86 -27.18 11.61
N GLY A 130 13.39 -28.10 12.44
CA GLY A 130 13.61 -28.15 13.88
C GLY A 130 12.84 -27.09 14.68
N SER A 131 11.79 -26.48 14.11
CA SER A 131 11.05 -25.42 14.80
C SER A 131 10.06 -25.97 15.82
N LYS A 132 9.81 -25.21 16.90
CA LYS A 132 8.82 -25.57 17.92
C LYS A 132 7.45 -25.81 17.28
N GLY A 133 6.94 -27.04 17.41
CA GLY A 133 5.63 -27.42 16.88
C GLY A 133 5.63 -27.98 15.45
N GLU A 134 6.79 -28.27 14.89
CA GLU A 134 6.92 -28.96 13.60
C GLU A 134 6.22 -30.33 13.60
N GLY A 135 5.66 -30.70 12.44
CA GLY A 135 4.96 -31.98 12.23
C GLY A 135 3.57 -32.05 12.84
N LYS A 136 3.13 -31.02 13.58
CA LYS A 136 1.77 -30.97 14.14
C LYS A 136 0.72 -30.88 13.03
N VAL A 137 -0.43 -31.48 13.31
CA VAL A 137 -1.59 -31.49 12.43
C VAL A 137 -2.70 -30.64 13.04
N PHE A 138 -3.29 -29.76 12.25
CA PHE A 138 -4.36 -28.85 12.65
C PHE A 138 -5.61 -29.09 11.81
N SER A 139 -6.75 -29.14 12.49
CA SER A 139 -8.06 -29.42 11.90
C SER A 139 -8.65 -28.22 11.13
N SER A 140 -8.19 -27.00 11.43
CA SER A 140 -8.63 -25.77 10.78
C SER A 140 -7.57 -24.68 10.84
N ARG A 141 -7.68 -23.70 9.94
CA ARG A 141 -6.86 -22.48 9.94
C ARG A 141 -6.90 -21.72 11.27
N ASN A 142 -8.08 -21.65 11.91
CA ASN A 142 -8.24 -20.91 13.17
C ASN A 142 -7.48 -21.59 14.30
N GLN A 143 -7.52 -22.92 14.36
CA GLN A 143 -6.77 -23.69 15.36
C GLN A 143 -5.26 -23.45 15.24
N LEU A 144 -4.74 -23.36 14.00
CA LEU A 144 -3.33 -23.05 13.77
C LEU A 144 -2.97 -21.64 14.28
N ILE A 145 -3.79 -20.65 13.93
CA ILE A 145 -3.58 -19.25 14.35
C ILE A 145 -3.63 -19.13 15.88
N THR A 146 -4.59 -19.77 16.54
CA THR A 146 -4.67 -19.79 18.01
C THR A 146 -3.46 -20.47 18.65
N ALA A 147 -2.95 -21.56 18.06
CA ALA A 147 -1.75 -22.23 18.55
C ALA A 147 -0.50 -21.35 18.41
N TYR A 148 -0.41 -20.57 17.33
CA TYR A 148 0.66 -19.59 17.14
C TYR A 148 0.56 -18.44 18.16
N GLN A 149 -0.62 -17.83 18.29
CA GLN A 149 -0.87 -16.73 19.23
C GLN A 149 -0.64 -17.12 20.69
N SER A 150 -0.91 -18.38 21.06
CA SER A 150 -0.63 -18.91 22.40
C SER A 150 0.83 -19.33 22.61
N GLY A 151 1.73 -19.10 21.64
CA GLY A 151 3.16 -19.42 21.75
C GLY A 151 3.47 -20.93 21.72
N LYS A 152 2.50 -21.77 21.34
CA LYS A 152 2.66 -23.23 21.29
C LYS A 152 3.41 -23.71 20.06
N ILE A 153 3.45 -22.91 18.99
CA ILE A 153 4.16 -23.18 17.73
C ILE A 153 4.92 -21.94 17.26
N SER A 154 6.01 -22.16 16.52
CA SER A 154 6.78 -21.11 15.85
C SER A 154 6.13 -20.70 14.53
N VAL A 155 6.29 -19.43 14.12
CA VAL A 155 5.81 -18.90 12.84
C VAL A 155 6.39 -19.64 11.62
N HIS A 156 7.59 -20.22 11.77
CA HIS A 156 8.31 -20.93 10.71
C HIS A 156 8.15 -22.46 10.78
N ALA A 157 7.35 -22.98 11.73
CA ALA A 157 7.19 -24.42 11.91
C ALA A 157 6.40 -25.02 10.74
N VAL A 158 6.93 -26.09 10.15
CA VAL A 158 6.25 -26.84 9.09
C VAL A 158 5.17 -27.71 9.73
N VAL A 159 3.93 -27.50 9.34
CA VAL A 159 2.73 -28.11 9.93
C VAL A 159 1.78 -28.55 8.82
N LYS A 160 0.90 -29.51 9.14
CA LYS A 160 -0.18 -29.91 8.25
C LYS A 160 -1.48 -29.27 8.72
N VAL A 161 -2.17 -28.54 7.86
CA VAL A 161 -3.43 -27.86 8.20
C VAL A 161 -4.48 -28.14 7.14
N ARG A 162 -5.71 -28.38 7.57
CA ARG A 162 -6.84 -28.49 6.65
C ARG A 162 -7.32 -27.10 6.21
N VAL A 163 -7.25 -26.84 4.90
CA VAL A 163 -7.73 -25.62 4.25
C VAL A 163 -8.63 -26.04 3.09
N GLU A 164 -9.87 -25.54 3.08
CA GLU A 164 -10.83 -25.76 1.98
C GLU A 164 -10.94 -27.24 1.57
N ASN A 165 -11.08 -28.12 2.58
CA ASN A 165 -11.18 -29.59 2.47
C ASN A 165 -9.93 -30.34 2.00
N SER A 166 -8.82 -29.66 1.74
CA SER A 166 -7.52 -30.28 1.47
C SER A 166 -6.59 -30.18 2.68
N ILE A 167 -5.76 -31.19 2.92
CA ILE A 167 -4.68 -31.12 3.91
C ILE A 167 -3.45 -30.59 3.20
N LEU A 168 -2.98 -29.42 3.62
CA LEU A 168 -1.81 -28.76 3.04
C LEU A 168 -0.67 -28.72 4.06
N GLU A 169 0.54 -28.89 3.57
CA GLU A 169 1.77 -28.68 4.34
C GLU A 169 2.22 -27.23 4.15
N THR A 170 2.31 -26.48 5.25
CA THR A 170 2.63 -25.05 5.22
C THR A 170 3.21 -24.58 6.57
N THR A 171 3.44 -23.29 6.73
CA THR A 171 3.80 -22.66 8.01
C THR A 171 2.69 -21.72 8.48
N PRO A 172 2.58 -21.43 9.79
CA PRO A 172 1.65 -20.41 10.29
C PRO A 172 1.80 -19.07 9.57
N GLY A 173 3.03 -18.63 9.32
CA GLY A 173 3.28 -17.37 8.62
C GLY A 173 2.87 -17.39 7.16
N ARG A 174 3.12 -18.47 6.41
CA ARG A 174 2.61 -18.63 5.03
C ARG A 174 1.08 -18.63 5.00
N LEU A 175 0.44 -19.32 5.94
CA LEU A 175 -1.02 -19.32 6.05
C LEU A 175 -1.55 -17.89 6.26
N MET A 176 -1.01 -17.16 7.23
CA MET A 176 -1.43 -15.79 7.55
C MET A 176 -1.25 -14.84 6.36
N PHE A 177 -0.09 -14.87 5.70
CA PHE A 177 0.17 -14.06 4.51
C PHE A 177 -0.85 -14.34 3.39
N ASN A 178 -1.09 -15.62 3.10
CA ASN A 178 -2.01 -16.02 2.03
C ASN A 178 -3.48 -15.67 2.33
N LEU A 179 -3.88 -15.57 3.60
CA LEU A 179 -5.25 -15.18 3.94
C LEU A 179 -5.57 -13.73 3.54
N ILE A 180 -4.57 -12.87 3.43
CA ILE A 180 -4.70 -11.48 2.94
C ILE A 180 -4.98 -11.47 1.43
N LEU A 181 -4.46 -12.47 0.71
CA LEU A 181 -4.58 -12.54 -0.75
C LEU A 181 -5.95 -13.09 -1.20
N PRO A 182 -6.41 -12.70 -2.41
CA PRO A 182 -7.54 -13.36 -3.09
C PRO A 182 -7.30 -14.87 -3.22
N LYS A 183 -8.37 -15.66 -3.12
CA LYS A 183 -8.28 -17.14 -3.06
C LYS A 183 -7.54 -17.74 -4.25
N GLU A 184 -7.69 -17.13 -5.42
CA GLU A 184 -7.23 -17.61 -6.72
C GLU A 184 -5.72 -17.51 -6.90
N VAL A 185 -5.04 -16.67 -6.13
CA VAL A 185 -3.57 -16.45 -6.21
C VAL A 185 -2.83 -17.00 -4.99
N ARG A 186 -3.52 -17.65 -4.06
CA ARG A 186 -2.91 -18.17 -2.83
C ARG A 186 -1.93 -19.29 -3.15
N ASN A 187 -0.73 -19.18 -2.60
CA ASN A 187 0.28 -20.23 -2.63
C ASN A 187 0.91 -20.42 -1.25
N TYR A 188 0.56 -21.54 -0.62
CA TYR A 188 1.01 -21.90 0.73
C TYR A 188 2.39 -22.57 0.79
N GLY A 189 3.03 -22.82 -0.36
CA GLY A 189 4.32 -23.50 -0.47
C GLY A 189 5.49 -22.58 -0.79
N ILE A 190 5.24 -21.32 -1.14
CA ILE A 190 6.29 -20.38 -1.58
C ILE A 190 6.72 -19.47 -0.43
N THR A 191 8.01 -19.13 -0.41
CA THR A 191 8.57 -18.05 0.40
C THR A 191 8.59 -16.78 -0.45
N PHE A 192 7.97 -15.71 0.03
CA PHE A 192 7.81 -14.46 -0.72
C PHE A 192 8.99 -13.53 -0.50
N GLY A 193 9.94 -13.56 -1.43
CA GLY A 193 11.00 -12.54 -1.56
C GLY A 193 10.60 -11.42 -2.53
N LYS A 194 11.57 -10.55 -2.85
CA LYS A 194 11.35 -9.40 -3.75
C LYS A 194 10.81 -9.81 -5.12
N LYS A 195 11.35 -10.90 -5.68
CA LYS A 195 11.00 -11.39 -7.01
C LYS A 195 9.59 -11.98 -7.02
N GLU A 196 9.28 -12.79 -6.01
CA GLU A 196 7.99 -13.45 -5.85
C GLU A 196 6.88 -12.43 -5.61
N LEU A 197 7.12 -11.41 -4.79
CA LEU A 197 6.17 -10.30 -4.60
C LEU A 197 5.93 -9.51 -5.89
N LYS A 198 6.99 -9.22 -6.66
CA LYS A 198 6.84 -8.58 -7.97
C LYS A 198 5.99 -9.41 -8.92
N ASN A 199 6.21 -10.73 -8.95
CA ASN A 199 5.43 -11.65 -9.79
C ASN A 199 3.97 -11.73 -9.33
N LEU A 200 3.73 -11.77 -8.01
CA LEU A 200 2.38 -11.76 -7.43
C LEU A 200 1.60 -10.51 -7.84
N ILE A 201 2.23 -9.33 -7.73
CA ILE A 201 1.59 -8.06 -8.13
C ILE A 201 1.29 -8.04 -9.64
N ALA A 202 2.22 -8.53 -10.46
CA ALA A 202 2.00 -8.64 -11.91
C ALA A 202 0.84 -9.58 -12.25
N GLU A 203 0.71 -10.70 -11.53
CA GLU A 203 -0.39 -11.64 -11.70
C GLU A 203 -1.73 -11.06 -11.25
N LEU A 204 -1.77 -10.38 -10.09
CA LEU A 204 -2.95 -9.68 -9.60
C LEU A 204 -3.42 -8.62 -10.60
N TYR A 205 -2.48 -7.83 -11.13
CA TYR A 205 -2.79 -6.81 -12.12
C TYR A 205 -3.38 -7.41 -13.40
N LYS A 206 -2.77 -8.50 -13.91
CA LYS A 206 -3.24 -9.16 -15.12
C LYS A 206 -4.64 -9.74 -14.96
N ARG A 207 -4.97 -10.27 -13.78
CA ARG A 207 -6.28 -10.91 -13.51
C ARG A 207 -7.37 -9.91 -13.18
N TYR A 208 -7.05 -8.83 -12.47
CA TYR A 208 -8.06 -7.97 -11.84
C TYR A 208 -7.93 -6.48 -12.16
N GLY A 209 -6.91 -6.07 -12.90
CA GLY A 209 -6.63 -4.66 -13.17
C GLY A 209 -6.13 -3.90 -11.94
N PHE A 210 -6.09 -2.58 -12.05
CA PHE A 210 -5.53 -1.72 -11.00
C PHE A 210 -6.41 -1.59 -9.76
N GLU A 211 -7.74 -1.62 -9.91
CA GLU A 211 -8.66 -1.37 -8.80
C GLU A 211 -8.56 -2.38 -7.66
N LYS A 212 -8.39 -3.68 -7.99
CA LYS A 212 -8.19 -4.71 -6.96
C LYS A 212 -6.74 -4.86 -6.55
N THR A 213 -5.79 -4.55 -7.43
CA THR A 213 -4.35 -4.71 -7.14
C THR A 213 -3.82 -3.60 -6.22
N SER A 214 -4.45 -2.42 -6.25
CA SER A 214 -4.10 -1.28 -5.40
C SER A 214 -4.72 -1.33 -3.99
N LYS A 215 -5.64 -2.27 -3.75
CA LYS A 215 -6.27 -2.51 -2.44
C LYS A 215 -5.50 -3.59 -1.68
#